data_AF-A0A7V5RMP7-F1
#
_entry.id   AF-A0A7V5RMP7-F1
#
_cell.length_a   1.000
_cell.length_b   1.000
_cell.length_c   1.000
_cell.angle_alpha   90.00
_cell.angle_beta   90.00
_cell.angle_gamma   90.00
#
_symmetry.space_group_name_H-M   'P 1'
#
loop_
_entity.id
_entity.type
_entity.pdbx_description
1 polymer ?
#
loop_
_entity_poly.entity_id
_entity_poly.type
_entity_poly.pdbx_seq_one_letter_code
_entity_poly.pdbx_strand_id
1 'polypeptide(L)'
;MLKKTLLFLWAPLFFLQAQYLLVPMDNSQQNHLKAYGVAFQVLKSEVNVEWLLNYRGGSFLFTASPYFEQMLTLRGVSYTTVDGAAVNAIYAEIEQSNMEKVLLEKAP
;
A
#
# COMPACT_ATOMS: atom_id res chain seq x y z
N MET A 1 54.57 -6.61 -21.75
CA MET A 1 53.38 -7.48 -21.56
C MET A 1 52.41 -6.74 -20.65
N LEU A 2 51.45 -6.03 -21.24
CA LEU A 2 50.49 -5.19 -20.51
C LEU A 2 49.42 -6.09 -19.88
N LYS A 3 49.45 -6.25 -18.55
CA LYS A 3 48.42 -6.98 -17.82
C LYS A 3 47.12 -6.18 -17.90
N LYS A 4 46.15 -6.68 -18.69
CA LYS A 4 44.78 -6.16 -18.74
C LYS A 4 44.10 -6.50 -17.42
N THR A 5 44.19 -5.63 -16.43
CA THR A 5 43.44 -5.77 -15.18
C THR A 5 41.96 -5.54 -15.49
N LEU A 6 41.16 -6.61 -15.49
CA LEU A 6 39.70 -6.49 -15.55
C LEU A 6 39.23 -5.82 -14.24
N LEU A 7 38.77 -4.57 -14.35
CA LEU A 7 38.12 -3.84 -13.28
C LEU A 7 36.68 -4.34 -13.17
N PHE A 8 36.41 -5.26 -12.24
CA PHE A 8 35.07 -5.71 -11.92
C PHE A 8 34.37 -4.59 -11.13
N LEU A 9 33.49 -3.83 -11.79
CA LEU A 9 32.61 -2.85 -11.15
C LEU A 9 31.58 -3.60 -10.31
N TRP A 10 31.82 -3.71 -9.01
CA TRP A 10 30.83 -4.21 -8.06
C TRP A 10 29.77 -3.12 -7.85
N ALA A 11 28.70 -3.16 -8.63
CA ALA A 11 27.53 -2.32 -8.37
C ALA A 11 26.75 -2.90 -7.17
N PRO A 12 26.41 -2.09 -6.15
CA PRO A 12 25.54 -2.55 -5.08
C PRO A 12 24.13 -2.84 -5.65
N LEU A 13 23.60 -4.04 -5.37
CA LEU A 13 22.20 -4.35 -5.61
C LEU A 13 21.36 -3.54 -4.62
N PHE A 14 20.77 -2.44 -5.09
CA PHE A 14 19.72 -1.76 -4.35
C PHE A 14 18.43 -2.57 -4.47
N PHE A 15 17.99 -3.15 -3.35
CA PHE A 15 16.67 -3.76 -3.25
C PHE A 15 15.61 -2.66 -3.25
N LEU A 16 14.84 -2.56 -4.33
CA LEU A 16 13.62 -1.74 -4.37
C LEU A 16 12.58 -2.39 -3.45
N GLN A 17 12.32 -1.76 -2.30
CA GLN A 17 11.24 -2.18 -1.39
C GLN A 17 9.90 -1.73 -1.97
N ALA A 18 8.92 -2.64 -2.02
CA ALA A 18 7.56 -2.30 -2.39
C ALA A 18 6.96 -1.35 -1.34
N GLN A 19 6.30 -0.30 -1.80
CA GLN A 19 5.55 0.65 -0.96
C GLN A 19 4.06 0.41 -1.15
N TYR A 20 3.31 0.71 -0.11
CA TYR A 20 1.86 0.55 -0.06
C TYR A 20 1.22 1.85 0.41
N LEU A 21 -0.04 2.05 0.02
CA LEU A 21 -0.87 3.16 0.47
C LEU A 21 -1.89 2.61 1.46
N LEU A 22 -1.76 3.02 2.72
CA LEU A 22 -2.74 2.75 3.76
C LEU A 22 -3.75 3.91 3.81
N VAL A 23 -5.00 3.61 3.53
CA VAL A 23 -6.12 4.55 3.60
C VAL A 23 -6.91 4.25 4.87
N PRO A 24 -6.76 5.05 5.95
CA PRO A 24 -7.51 4.82 7.17
C PRO A 24 -8.99 5.12 6.99
N MET A 25 -9.82 4.44 7.78
CA MET A 25 -11.28 4.63 7.79
C MET A 25 -11.82 5.01 9.17
N ASP A 26 -10.93 5.20 10.15
CA ASP A 26 -11.22 5.79 11.47
C ASP A 26 -11.49 7.31 11.36
N ASN A 27 -11.57 8.00 12.51
CA ASN A 27 -11.84 9.43 12.60
C ASN A 27 -10.75 10.33 11.99
N SER A 28 -9.58 9.79 11.63
CA SER A 28 -8.52 10.56 10.96
C SER A 28 -8.78 10.79 9.46
N GLN A 29 -9.74 10.06 8.88
CA GLN A 29 -10.06 10.16 7.46
C GLN A 29 -10.89 11.40 7.16
N GLN A 30 -10.42 12.23 6.21
CA GLN A 30 -11.11 13.45 5.81
C GLN A 30 -12.33 13.20 4.90
N ASN A 31 -12.33 12.12 4.11
CA ASN A 31 -13.39 11.85 3.14
C ASN A 31 -13.70 10.34 3.01
N HIS A 32 -14.38 9.73 3.99
CA HIS A 32 -14.71 8.29 4.00
C HIS A 32 -15.45 7.82 2.75
N LEU A 33 -16.48 8.55 2.31
CA LEU A 33 -17.27 8.13 1.13
C LEU A 33 -16.42 8.10 -0.14
N LYS A 34 -15.49 9.06 -0.29
CA LYS A 34 -14.56 9.07 -1.43
C LYS A 34 -13.48 8.00 -1.28
N ALA A 35 -13.09 7.62 -0.07
CA ALA A 35 -12.15 6.52 0.16
C ALA A 35 -12.69 5.18 -0.40
N TYR A 36 -13.98 4.89 -0.23
CA TYR A 36 -14.62 3.74 -0.89
C TYR A 36 -14.57 3.86 -2.41
N GLY A 37 -14.85 5.04 -2.96
CA GLY A 37 -14.75 5.28 -4.41
C GLY A 37 -13.33 5.10 -4.96
N VAL A 38 -12.32 5.45 -4.16
CA VAL A 38 -10.91 5.18 -4.48
C VAL A 38 -10.64 3.67 -4.47
N ALA A 39 -11.03 2.94 -3.43
CA ALA A 39 -10.84 1.49 -3.36
C ALA A 39 -11.50 0.78 -4.55
N PHE A 40 -12.72 1.18 -4.92
CA PHE A 40 -13.40 0.69 -6.12
C PHE A 40 -12.63 1.02 -7.40
N GLN A 41 -12.10 2.23 -7.54
CA GLN A 41 -11.31 2.63 -8.71
C GLN A 41 -9.99 1.84 -8.81
N VAL A 42 -9.34 1.53 -7.69
CA VAL A 42 -8.13 0.69 -7.65
C VAL A 42 -8.45 -0.73 -8.15
N LEU A 43 -9.55 -1.32 -7.68
CA LEU A 43 -10.03 -2.63 -8.16
C LEU A 43 -10.35 -2.60 -9.67
N LYS A 44 -10.94 -1.51 -10.16
CA LYS A 44 -11.17 -1.30 -11.60
C LYS A 44 -9.89 -1.17 -12.42
N SER A 45 -8.77 -0.80 -11.79
CA SER A 45 -7.44 -0.79 -12.40
C SER A 45 -6.74 -2.15 -12.31
N GLU A 46 -7.48 -3.23 -11.98
CA GLU A 46 -6.95 -4.60 -11.84
C GLU A 46 -5.85 -4.71 -10.76
N VAL A 47 -5.90 -3.81 -9.77
CA VAL A 47 -5.01 -3.84 -8.61
C VAL A 47 -5.80 -4.31 -7.40
N ASN A 48 -5.27 -5.32 -6.72
CA ASN A 48 -5.88 -5.86 -5.51
C ASN A 48 -5.89 -4.82 -4.39
N VAL A 49 -6.99 -4.81 -3.63
CA VAL A 49 -7.14 -4.02 -2.40
C VAL A 49 -7.33 -4.98 -1.25
N GLU A 50 -6.55 -4.83 -0.19
CA GLU A 50 -6.81 -5.49 1.08
C GLU A 50 -7.72 -4.60 1.92
N TRP A 51 -8.85 -5.14 2.36
CA TRP A 51 -9.73 -4.53 3.33
C TRP A 51 -9.40 -5.07 4.72
N LEU A 52 -8.88 -4.20 5.57
CA LEU A 52 -8.42 -4.50 6.92
C LEU A 52 -9.57 -4.24 7.90
N LEU A 53 -10.47 -5.21 8.04
CA LEU A 53 -11.66 -5.14 8.90
C LEU A 53 -11.27 -4.88 10.36
N ASN A 54 -11.97 -3.93 10.98
CA ASN A 54 -11.74 -3.43 12.35
C ASN A 54 -10.35 -2.81 12.63
N TYR A 55 -9.37 -2.95 11.73
CA TYR A 55 -8.12 -2.21 11.82
C TYR A 55 -8.34 -0.77 11.36
N ARG A 56 -8.17 0.18 12.29
CA ARG A 56 -8.34 1.63 12.04
C ARG A 56 -9.65 1.94 11.28
N GLY A 57 -10.76 1.36 11.75
CA GLY A 57 -12.10 1.59 11.21
C GLY A 57 -12.42 0.86 9.90
N GLY A 58 -11.62 -0.14 9.49
CA GLY A 58 -11.85 -0.85 8.23
C GLY A 58 -10.98 -0.32 7.09
N SER A 59 -9.68 -0.13 7.33
CA SER A 59 -8.76 0.52 6.39
C SER A 59 -8.61 -0.22 5.06
N PHE A 60 -8.23 0.50 4.01
CA PHE A 60 -7.81 -0.11 2.75
C PHE A 60 -6.29 -0.05 2.59
N LEU A 61 -5.70 -1.12 2.07
CA LEU A 61 -4.28 -1.21 1.76
C LEU A 61 -4.10 -1.71 0.33
N PHE A 62 -3.28 -1.04 -0.47
CA PHE A 62 -2.96 -1.45 -1.84
C PHE A 62 -1.58 -0.93 -2.24
N THR A 63 -1.03 -1.46 -3.34
CA THR A 63 0.31 -1.07 -3.82
C THR A 63 0.36 0.41 -4.18
N ALA A 64 1.44 1.07 -3.80
CA ALA A 64 1.64 2.48 -4.10
C ALA A 64 1.94 2.69 -5.58
N SER A 65 1.35 3.74 -6.15
CA SER A 65 1.73 4.26 -7.45
C SER A 65 1.50 5.78 -7.48
N PRO A 66 2.28 6.53 -8.28
CA PRO A 66 2.05 7.96 -8.45
C PRO A 66 0.62 8.30 -8.87
N TYR A 67 0.00 7.43 -9.67
CA TYR A 67 -1.39 7.57 -10.10
C TYR A 67 -2.38 7.52 -8.93
N PHE A 68 -2.22 6.55 -8.02
CA PHE A 68 -3.12 6.39 -6.88
C PHE A 68 -2.90 7.48 -5.81
N GLU A 69 -1.65 7.86 -5.54
CA GLU A 69 -1.33 8.98 -4.65
C GLU A 69 -1.95 10.29 -5.11
N GLN A 70 -1.83 10.59 -6.40
CA GLN A 70 -2.46 11.76 -6.99
C GLN A 70 -3.99 11.68 -6.91
N MET A 71 -4.57 10.51 -7.16
CA MET A 71 -6.02 10.29 -7.03
C MET A 71 -6.53 10.53 -5.61
N LEU A 72 -5.84 10.01 -4.59
CA LEU A 72 -6.17 10.22 -3.17
C LEU A 72 -6.09 11.70 -2.82
N THR A 73 -4.97 12.34 -3.18
CA THR A 73 -4.70 13.77 -2.92
C THR A 73 -5.78 14.67 -3.55
N LEU A 74 -6.07 14.50 -4.83
CA LEU A 74 -7.06 15.31 -5.55
C LEU A 74 -8.49 15.13 -5.02
N ARG A 75 -8.79 13.96 -4.43
CA ARG A 75 -10.11 13.67 -3.85
C ARG A 75 -10.20 14.09 -2.38
N GLY A 76 -9.11 14.51 -1.76
CA GLY A 76 -9.04 14.84 -0.33
C GLY A 76 -9.13 13.61 0.58
N VAL A 77 -8.75 12.43 0.09
CA VAL A 77 -8.74 11.20 0.88
C VAL A 77 -7.41 11.10 1.61
N SER A 78 -7.45 10.98 2.93
CA SER A 78 -6.26 10.82 3.77
C SER A 78 -5.63 9.44 3.53
N TYR A 79 -4.31 9.40 3.45
CA TYR A 79 -3.54 8.17 3.28
C TYR A 79 -2.16 8.27 3.93
N THR A 80 -1.48 7.15 4.08
CA THR A 80 -0.10 7.06 4.54
C THR A 80 0.65 6.07 3.68
N THR A 81 1.84 6.44 3.22
CA THR A 81 2.73 5.51 2.53
C THR A 81 3.46 4.66 3.56
N VAL A 82 3.38 3.34 3.43
CA VAL A 82 3.98 2.37 4.35
C VAL A 82 4.84 1.36 3.57
N ASP A 83 5.91 0.88 4.19
CA ASP A 83 6.77 -0.16 3.61
C ASP A 83 6.33 -1.57 4.05
N GLY A 84 6.99 -2.60 3.53
CA GLY A 84 6.68 -3.98 3.88
C GLY A 84 6.85 -4.31 5.37
N ALA A 85 7.78 -3.65 6.08
CA ALA A 85 7.98 -3.87 7.51
C ALA A 85 6.78 -3.34 8.32
N ALA A 86 6.31 -2.13 7.99
CA ALA A 86 5.10 -1.55 8.59
C ALA A 86 3.85 -2.40 8.27
N VAL A 87 3.71 -2.88 7.03
CA VAL A 87 2.61 -3.78 6.65
C VAL A 87 2.62 -5.07 7.48
N ASN A 88 3.78 -5.68 7.68
CA ASN A 88 3.89 -6.87 8.52
C ASN A 88 3.53 -6.60 9.99
N ALA A 89 3.86 -5.42 10.52
CA ALA A 89 3.45 -5.02 11.86
C ALA A 89 1.92 -4.87 11.96
N ILE A 90 1.28 -4.30 10.94
CA ILE A 90 -0.18 -4.21 10.84
C ILE A 90 -0.81 -5.61 10.83
N TYR A 91 -0.26 -6.53 10.04
CA TYR A 91 -0.77 -7.91 9.99
C TYR A 91 -0.63 -8.63 11.33
N ALA A 92 0.50 -8.46 12.02
CA ALA A 92 0.69 -9.03 13.36
C ALA A 92 -0.33 -8.47 14.38
N GLU A 93 -0.69 -7.18 14.29
CA GLU A 93 -1.75 -6.61 15.14
C GLU A 93 -3.13 -7.21 14.81
N ILE A 94 -3.43 -7.35 13.52
CA ILE A 94 -4.68 -7.95 13.04
C ILE A 94 -4.84 -9.38 13.56
N GLU A 95 -3.78 -10.20 13.48
CA GLU A 95 -3.80 -11.61 13.92
C GLU A 95 -4.01 -11.77 15.44
N GLN A 96 -3.67 -10.76 16.24
CA GLN A 96 -3.74 -10.82 17.71
C GLN A 96 -5.04 -10.25 18.28
N SER A 97 -5.92 -9.71 17.43
CA SER A 97 -7.11 -8.95 17.84
C SER A 97 -8.37 -9.42 17.11
N ASN A 98 -9.53 -8.83 17.42
CA ASN A 98 -10.78 -9.08 16.71
C ASN A 98 -10.84 -8.30 15.37
N MET A 99 -9.87 -8.56 14.49
CA MET A 99 -9.69 -7.93 13.19
C MET A 99 -9.53 -8.98 12.11
N GLU A 100 -9.69 -8.60 10.84
CA GLU A 100 -9.56 -9.53 9.73
C GLU A 100 -9.01 -8.85 8.49
N LYS A 101 -8.24 -9.59 7.69
CA LYS A 101 -7.74 -9.14 6.39
C LYS A 101 -8.50 -9.85 5.27
N VAL A 102 -9.24 -9.09 4.48
CA VAL A 102 -9.98 -9.61 3.32
C VAL A 102 -9.35 -9.08 2.04
N LEU A 103 -8.95 -9.99 1.14
CA LEU A 103 -8.44 -9.63 -0.19
C LEU A 103 -9.62 -9.38 -1.14
N LEU A 104 -9.63 -8.20 -1.78
CA LEU A 104 -10.56 -7.84 -2.83
C LEU A 104 -9.81 -7.84 -4.16
N GLU A 105 -10.23 -8.70 -5.09
CA GLU A 105 -9.58 -8.87 -6.40
C GLU A 105 -10.37 -8.21 -7.55
N LYS A 106 -11.66 -7.99 -7.35
CA LYS A 106 -12.55 -7.40 -8.35
C LYS A 106 -13.51 -6.42 -7.70
N ALA A 107 -13.83 -5.38 -8.45
CA ALA A 107 -14.98 -4.54 -8.13
C ALA A 107 -16.26 -5.41 -8.18
N PRO A 108 -17.18 -5.23 -7.23
CA PRO A 108 -18.48 -5.93 -7.25
C PRO A 108 -19.31 -5.55 -8.48
#